data_AF-A0A4S3K8G0-F1
#
_entry.id   AF-A0A4S3K8G0-F1
#
_cell.length_a   1.000
_cell.length_b   1.000
_cell.length_c   1.000
_cell.angle_alpha   90.00
_cell.angle_beta   90.00
_cell.angle_gamma   90.00
#
_symmetry.space_group_name_H-M   'P 1'
#
loop_
_entity.id
_entity.type
_entity.pdbx_description
1 polymer ?
#
loop_
_entity_poly.entity_id
_entity_poly.type
_entity_poly.pdbx_seq_one_letter_code
_entity_poly.pdbx_strand_id
1 'polypeptide(L)'
;MSRLRIFDESEPHTARITLDRHDAIAAELGKVGVRFERWEANQPIAPGASQEEVIAAYRSDIDRLMGEAGYQAVDVISLAPDHPDRAALRQKFLSEHTHSEDEVRFFFAR
;
A
#
# COMPACT_ATOMS: atom_id res chain seq x y z
N MET A 1 5.26 11.48 -3.93
CA MET A 1 4.52 12.44 -3.07
C MET A 1 3.18 11.82 -2.72
N SER A 2 2.76 11.92 -1.46
CA SER A 2 1.48 11.35 -0.99
C SER A 2 0.51 12.47 -0.63
N ARG A 3 -0.80 12.21 -0.72
CA ARG A 3 -1.86 13.13 -0.31
C ARG A 3 -3.01 12.35 0.31
N LEU A 4 -3.45 12.76 1.50
CA LEU A 4 -4.67 12.25 2.15
C LEU A 4 -5.79 13.27 1.96
N ARG A 5 -6.98 12.79 1.58
CA ARG A 5 -8.22 13.57 1.55
C ARG A 5 -9.29 12.81 2.33
N ILE A 6 -9.91 13.46 3.30
CA ILE A 6 -11.01 12.90 4.09
C ILE A 6 -12.27 13.67 3.72
N PHE A 7 -13.34 12.93 3.44
CA PHE A 7 -14.64 13.45 3.05
C PHE A 7 -15.67 13.04 4.09
N ASP A 8 -16.74 13.82 4.17
CA ASP A 8 -17.96 13.34 4.82
C ASP A 8 -18.76 12.51 3.83
N GLU A 9 -19.47 11.50 4.33
CA GLU A 9 -20.35 10.68 3.50
C GLU A 9 -21.44 11.51 2.80
N SER A 10 -21.96 12.55 3.47
CA SER A 10 -22.98 13.45 2.91
C SER A 10 -22.41 14.54 1.99
N GLU A 11 -21.10 14.76 1.98
CA GLU A 11 -20.42 15.78 1.17
C GLU A 11 -19.21 15.22 0.38
N PRO A 12 -19.42 14.24 -0.52
CA PRO A 12 -18.32 13.49 -1.16
C PRO A 12 -17.47 14.33 -2.12
N HIS A 13 -17.93 15.53 -2.49
CA HIS A 13 -17.22 16.42 -3.41
C HIS A 13 -16.34 17.44 -2.70
N THR A 14 -16.48 17.61 -1.39
CA THR A 14 -15.76 18.60 -0.59
C THR A 14 -14.93 17.90 0.47
N ALA A 15 -13.60 17.96 0.31
CA ALA A 15 -12.70 17.36 1.30
C ALA A 15 -12.72 18.22 2.58
N ARG A 16 -13.03 17.60 3.72
CA ARG A 16 -12.94 18.23 5.04
C ARG A 16 -11.50 18.47 5.45
N ILE A 17 -10.63 17.51 5.13
CA ILE A 17 -9.21 17.55 5.46
C ILE A 17 -8.43 17.22 4.20
N THR A 18 -7.37 17.97 3.93
CA THR A 18 -6.35 17.64 2.92
C THR A 18 -4.98 17.77 3.55
N LEU A 19 -4.20 16.69 3.56
CA LEU A 19 -2.83 16.64 4.08
C LEU A 19 -1.87 16.15 2.99
N ASP A 20 -0.66 16.69 2.97
CA ASP A 20 0.41 16.34 2.02
C ASP A 20 1.75 16.02 2.71
N ARG A 21 1.90 16.38 3.99
CA ARG A 21 3.06 16.02 4.81
C ARG A 21 2.94 14.60 5.34
N HIS A 22 4.04 13.84 5.23
CA HIS A 22 4.10 12.44 5.65
C HIS A 22 3.70 12.23 7.11
N ASP A 23 4.28 12.99 8.03
CA ASP A 23 4.01 12.88 9.46
C ASP A 23 2.56 13.21 9.83
N ALA A 24 1.99 14.24 9.18
CA ALA A 24 0.58 14.60 9.36
C ALA A 24 -0.35 13.50 8.83
N ILE A 25 -0.04 12.92 7.67
CA ILE A 25 -0.81 11.80 7.11
C ILE A 25 -0.73 10.58 8.04
N ALA A 26 0.46 10.21 8.50
CA ALA A 26 0.66 9.08 9.40
C ALA A 26 -0.10 9.27 10.73
N ALA A 27 -0.04 10.47 11.31
CA ALA A 27 -0.77 10.79 12.53
C ALA A 27 -2.29 10.72 12.33
N GLU A 28 -2.81 11.21 11.21
CA GLU A 28 -4.26 11.19 10.94
C GLU A 28 -4.78 9.77 10.70
N LEU A 29 -4.08 8.98 9.90
CA LEU A 29 -4.41 7.58 9.64
C LEU A 29 -4.29 6.70 10.90
N GLY A 30 -3.29 6.97 11.75
CA GLY A 30 -3.10 6.25 13.00
C GLY A 30 -4.28 6.38 13.97
N LYS A 31 -5.07 7.45 13.91
CA LYS A 31 -6.29 7.62 14.73
C LYS A 31 -7.34 6.54 14.46
N VAL A 32 -7.32 5.94 13.27
CA VAL A 32 -8.24 4.88 12.85
C VAL A 32 -7.54 3.52 12.70
N GLY A 33 -6.33 3.37 13.27
CA GLY A 33 -5.58 2.13 13.24
C GLY A 33 -4.86 1.83 11.92
N VAL A 34 -4.80 2.79 10.99
CA VAL A 34 -4.11 2.58 9.70
C VAL A 34 -2.64 2.96 9.83
N ARG A 35 -1.76 1.97 9.63
CA ARG A 35 -0.30 2.16 9.59
C ARG A 35 0.12 2.75 8.24
N PHE A 36 0.93 3.81 8.27
CA PHE A 36 1.47 4.46 7.08
C PHE A 36 2.97 4.70 7.22
N GLU A 37 3.77 4.06 6.38
CA GLU A 37 5.23 4.08 6.43
C GLU A 37 5.85 4.37 5.06
N ARG A 38 7.14 4.73 5.08
CA ARG A 38 8.00 4.80 3.90
C ARG A 38 9.22 3.92 4.14
N TRP A 39 9.40 2.93 3.29
CA TRP A 39 10.57 2.05 3.33
C TRP A 39 11.57 2.50 2.27
N GLU A 40 12.85 2.22 2.51
CA GLU A 40 13.94 2.49 1.57
C GLU A 40 14.51 1.17 1.09
N ALA A 41 14.60 1.00 -0.23
CA ALA A 41 15.22 -0.18 -0.81
C ALA A 41 16.70 -0.21 -0.46
N ASN A 42 17.20 -1.34 0.01
CA ASN A 42 18.63 -1.52 0.29
C ASN A 42 19.49 -1.64 -0.99
N GLN A 43 18.84 -1.81 -2.15
CA GLN A 43 19.46 -1.91 -3.47
C GLN A 43 18.53 -1.32 -4.54
N PRO A 44 19.07 -0.84 -5.68
CA PRO A 44 18.25 -0.34 -6.79
C PRO A 44 17.32 -1.42 -7.35
N ILE A 45 16.09 -1.04 -7.69
CA ILE A 45 15.10 -1.91 -8.35
C ILE A 45 14.85 -1.35 -9.74
N ALA A 46 15.00 -2.20 -10.76
CA ALA A 46 14.71 -1.83 -12.15
C ALA A 46 13.22 -2.06 -12.48
N PRO A 47 12.64 -1.31 -13.43
CA PRO A 47 11.34 -1.65 -13.98
C PRO A 47 11.34 -3.06 -14.55
N GLY A 48 10.36 -3.88 -14.15
CA GLY A 48 10.30 -5.30 -14.54
C GLY A 48 11.16 -6.25 -13.70
N ALA A 49 11.72 -5.77 -12.58
CA ALA A 49 12.38 -6.64 -11.61
C ALA A 49 11.47 -7.78 -11.17
N SER A 50 12.07 -8.95 -10.95
CA SER A 50 11.34 -10.13 -10.49
C SER A 50 10.83 -9.93 -9.05
N GLN A 51 9.85 -10.75 -8.67
CA GLN A 51 9.35 -10.79 -7.29
C GLN A 51 10.50 -11.03 -6.30
N GLU A 52 11.42 -11.95 -6.59
CA GLU A 52 12.54 -12.23 -5.70
C GLU A 52 13.46 -11.01 -5.53
N GLU A 53 13.74 -10.26 -6.60
CA GLU A 53 14.57 -9.06 -6.57
C GLU A 53 13.94 -7.96 -5.71
N VAL A 54 12.63 -7.76 -5.83
CA VAL A 54 11.88 -6.79 -5.03
C VAL A 54 11.87 -7.19 -3.56
N ILE A 55 11.57 -8.45 -3.25
CA ILE A 55 11.53 -8.92 -1.86
C ILE A 55 12.94 -8.83 -1.25
N ALA A 56 14.01 -9.15 -1.99
CA ALA A 56 15.37 -8.98 -1.52
C ALA A 56 15.70 -7.52 -1.20
N ALA A 57 15.23 -6.58 -2.03
CA ALA A 57 15.46 -5.16 -1.85
C ALA A 57 14.81 -4.57 -0.58
N TYR A 58 13.72 -5.17 -0.10
CA TYR A 58 12.98 -4.75 1.10
C TYR A 58 13.01 -5.77 2.24
N ARG A 59 13.93 -6.73 2.19
CA ARG A 59 13.97 -7.88 3.12
C ARG A 59 13.92 -7.46 4.58
N SER A 60 14.68 -6.42 4.96
CA SER A 60 14.74 -5.94 6.34
C SER A 60 13.39 -5.47 6.87
N ASP A 61 12.65 -4.70 6.07
CA ASP A 61 11.32 -4.19 6.47
C ASP A 61 10.27 -5.30 6.45
N ILE A 62 10.36 -6.20 5.48
CA ILE A 62 9.50 -7.38 5.39
C ILE A 62 9.68 -8.27 6.63
N ASP A 63 10.92 -8.63 6.97
CA ASP A 63 11.22 -9.51 8.11
C ASP A 63 10.80 -8.86 9.44
N ARG A 64 11.02 -7.54 9.58
CA ARG A 64 10.53 -6.76 10.72
C ARG A 64 9.01 -6.87 10.84
N LEU A 65 8.29 -6.65 9.75
CA LEU A 65 6.83 -6.66 9.75
C LEU A 65 6.26 -8.07 10.00
N MET A 66 6.85 -9.10 9.39
CA MET A 66 6.49 -10.50 9.65
C MET A 66 6.71 -10.88 11.12
N GLY A 67 7.80 -10.40 11.73
CA GLY A 67 8.09 -10.62 13.15
C GLY A 67 7.14 -9.90 14.10
N GLU A 68 6.71 -8.68 13.76
CA GLU A 68 5.77 -7.88 14.58
C GLU A 68 4.33 -8.41 14.53
N ALA A 69 3.85 -8.78 13.35
CA ALA A 69 2.42 -9.05 13.11
C ALA A 69 2.12 -10.53 12.79
N GLY A 70 3.14 -11.38 12.70
CA GLY A 70 2.96 -12.83 12.48
C GLY A 70 2.54 -13.22 11.05
N TYR A 71 2.73 -12.33 10.06
CA TYR A 71 2.46 -12.66 8.66
C TYR A 71 3.28 -13.86 8.18
N GLN A 72 2.64 -14.78 7.45
CA GLN A 72 3.26 -16.04 7.03
C GLN A 72 3.79 -16.03 5.60
N ALA A 73 3.27 -15.16 4.75
CA ALA A 73 3.63 -15.09 3.34
C ALA A 73 3.68 -13.64 2.85
N VAL A 74 4.52 -13.41 1.86
CA VAL A 74 4.62 -12.14 1.13
C VAL A 74 4.56 -12.46 -0.35
N ASP A 75 3.70 -11.75 -1.07
CA ASP A 75 3.55 -11.89 -2.52
C ASP A 75 3.70 -10.53 -3.20
N VAL A 76 4.24 -10.52 -4.42
CA VAL A 76 4.49 -9.30 -5.18
C VAL A 76 3.65 -9.32 -6.45
N ILE A 77 2.67 -8.41 -6.53
CA ILE A 77 1.81 -8.28 -7.70
C ILE A 77 2.22 -7.05 -8.49
N SER A 78 2.54 -7.24 -9.77
CA SER A 78 2.74 -6.15 -10.74
C SER A 78 1.58 -6.13 -11.72
N LEU A 79 0.85 -5.01 -11.74
CA LEU A 79 -0.34 -4.85 -12.56
C LEU A 79 -0.09 -3.75 -13.61
N ALA A 80 0.44 -4.17 -14.76
CA ALA A 80 0.76 -3.28 -15.86
C ALA A 80 -0.52 -2.81 -16.61
N PRO A 81 -0.52 -1.62 -17.24
CA PRO A 81 -1.69 -1.11 -17.95
C PRO A 81 -2.19 -2.03 -19.08
N ASP A 82 -1.32 -2.82 -19.68
CA ASP A 82 -1.58 -3.77 -20.76
C ASP A 82 -1.96 -5.18 -20.26
N HIS A 83 -2.06 -5.39 -18.94
CA HIS A 83 -2.45 -6.68 -18.39
C HIS A 83 -3.83 -7.11 -18.92
N PRO A 84 -3.97 -8.30 -19.54
CA PRO A 84 -5.20 -8.71 -20.22
C PRO A 84 -6.41 -8.74 -19.26
N ASP A 85 -6.20 -9.20 -18.03
CA ASP A 85 -7.25 -9.29 -17.01
C ASP A 85 -7.44 -8.02 -16.16
N ARG A 86 -6.82 -6.89 -16.53
CA ARG A 86 -6.87 -5.64 -15.73
C ARG A 86 -8.28 -5.23 -15.33
N ALA A 87 -9.23 -5.33 -16.27
CA ALA A 87 -10.63 -4.97 -16.02
C ALA A 87 -11.28 -5.90 -14.99
N ALA A 88 -11.06 -7.21 -15.11
CA ALA A 88 -11.62 -8.21 -14.20
C ALA A 88 -10.99 -8.12 -12.80
N LEU A 89 -9.67 -7.97 -12.72
CA LEU A 89 -8.95 -7.78 -11.46
C LEU A 89 -9.41 -6.49 -10.75
N ARG A 90 -9.57 -5.39 -11.48
CA ARG A 90 -10.07 -4.12 -10.92
C ARG A 90 -11.47 -4.26 -10.33
N GLN A 91 -12.38 -4.98 -10.99
CA GLN A 91 -13.74 -5.17 -10.49
C GLN A 91 -13.76 -5.87 -9.12
N LYS A 92 -12.88 -6.85 -8.89
CA LYS A 92 -12.79 -7.53 -7.60
C LYS A 92 -12.45 -6.57 -6.44
N PHE A 93 -11.65 -5.53 -6.70
CA PHE A 93 -11.26 -4.54 -5.69
C PHE A 93 -12.21 -3.33 -5.57
N LEU A 94 -13.21 -3.20 -6.44
CA LEU A 94 -14.19 -2.09 -6.37
C LEU A 94 -15.31 -2.36 -5.36
N SER A 95 -15.64 -3.62 -5.14
CA SER A 95 -16.62 -4.00 -4.13
C SER A 95 -16.00 -3.86 -2.75
N GLU A 96 -16.70 -3.18 -1.85
CA GLU A 96 -16.33 -3.10 -0.44
C GLU A 96 -16.28 -4.51 0.17
N HIS A 97 -15.22 -4.79 0.93
CA HIS A 97 -15.03 -6.05 1.63
C HIS A 97 -14.12 -5.83 2.84
N THR A 98 -14.12 -6.82 3.74
CA THR A 98 -13.25 -6.87 4.91
C THR A 98 -12.51 -8.20 4.92
N HIS A 99 -11.35 -8.20 5.58
CA HIS A 99 -10.56 -9.40 5.82
C HIS A 99 -10.54 -9.69 7.32
N SER A 100 -10.41 -10.96 7.68
CA SER A 100 -10.18 -11.38 9.07
C SER A 100 -8.74 -11.16 9.53
N GLU A 101 -7.85 -10.87 8.58
CA GLU A 101 -6.42 -10.61 8.77
C GLU A 101 -6.10 -9.18 8.28
N ASP A 102 -4.97 -8.62 8.72
CA ASP A 102 -4.54 -7.32 8.25
C ASP A 102 -4.16 -7.37 6.76
N GLU A 103 -4.60 -6.37 6.00
CA GLU A 103 -4.19 -6.20 4.60
C GLU A 103 -3.08 -5.15 4.50
N VAL A 104 -1.85 -5.61 4.22
CA VAL A 104 -0.70 -4.73 4.01
C VAL A 104 -0.46 -4.52 2.52
N ARG A 105 -0.43 -3.26 2.09
CA ARG A 105 -0.06 -2.88 0.71
C ARG A 105 1.17 -2.00 0.70
N PHE A 106 2.21 -2.48 0.03
CA PHE A 106 3.43 -1.74 -0.18
C PHE A 106 3.59 -1.39 -1.67
N PHE A 107 3.89 -0.13 -1.94
CA PHE A 107 4.04 0.38 -3.31
C PHE A 107 5.52 0.68 -3.57
N PHE A 108 6.16 -0.15 -4.39
CA PHE A 108 7.50 0.08 -4.90
C PHE A 108 7.39 0.44 -6.38
N ALA A 109 7.76 1.68 -6.74
CA ALA A 109 7.84 2.07 -8.13
C ALA A 109 8.83 3.22 -8.33
N ARG A 110 9.66 3.06 -9.36
CA ARG A 110 9.39 3.77 -10.61
C ARG A 110 9.48 2.83 -11.79
#